data_AF-A0A094IBD0-F1
#
_entry.id   AF-A0A094IBD0-F1
#
_cell.length_a   1.000
_cell.length_b   1.000
_cell.length_c   1.000
_cell.angle_alpha   90.00
_cell.angle_beta   90.00
_cell.angle_gamma   90.00
#
_symmetry.space_group_name_H-M   'P 1'
#
loop_
_entity.id
_entity.type
_entity.pdbx_description
1 polymer ?
#
loop_
_entity_poly.entity_id
_entity_poly.type
_entity_poly.pdbx_seq_one_letter_code
_entity_poly.pdbx_strand_id
1 'polypeptide(L)'
;MLPLLFASFTTTTRHNHRSSPIRVHTLNRGSPLLSAHLQAARIVNFGSDKMFNPAEYPHFRGADVFILAPTGDTWNLHSTTLSSASPMFSEFLRINPPANITPNQREDGKTIRWRFHMKPDAKGRFVDFEFVGPSAAKQAIFNFTAVDAQGSADYLHIYDNLFRCMCNIDPILFPGDEALVNDSLRLLQAAEPLKAEPCVRRDIETHLLRTGTYLWQRVLRDAEYWADIGVRLRSPVIFRESMIRIVGLWNVQSAINKQTLLNTTNGVILYDIAEKKVQHQKLRKMEIEERLRTFFPRAMLHPLSDDPGAATPGRAFYANDVYYWQALTLVRQYIVKETMAGHGYSAGDGGSMFYNVIGTGGGSYIRAADLEEWHKKFDMTAKGKQRLRDSLNTVKEEMKSVVAELMISRTNIPRLPGDYPYLTFTEFKDEELPWYTAQNLGINRRAPVGLARNPGRGSEGGLFVAQNPTSPVSSTPTGAIPQSSSLSGSPMSGGKHSTEASQGASKKPRLS
;
A
#
# COMPACT_ATOMS: atom_id res chain seq x y z
N MET A 1 -4.84 25.89 17.85
CA MET A 1 -4.31 25.43 19.15
C MET A 1 -4.43 23.92 19.21
N LEU A 2 -3.34 23.17 19.38
CA LEU A 2 -3.36 21.73 19.71
C LEU A 2 -2.47 21.48 20.93
N PRO A 3 -2.97 20.76 21.96
CA PRO A 3 -2.13 20.14 22.98
C PRO A 3 -1.90 18.65 22.69
N LEU A 4 -0.63 18.25 22.73
CA LEU A 4 -0.11 16.98 23.26
C LEU A 4 -0.67 15.64 22.74
N LEU A 5 0.25 14.78 22.26
CA LEU A 5 0.56 13.50 22.91
C LEU A 5 1.87 12.89 22.35
N PHE A 6 3.00 13.31 22.91
CA PHE A 6 4.25 12.52 22.87
C PHE A 6 4.65 12.28 24.33
N ALA A 7 4.12 11.21 24.91
CA ALA A 7 4.49 10.73 26.24
C ALA A 7 5.48 9.57 26.09
N SER A 8 6.74 9.80 26.46
CA SER A 8 7.75 8.75 26.56
C SER A 8 7.43 7.85 27.76
N PHE A 9 7.34 6.54 27.54
CA PHE A 9 7.31 5.54 28.62
C PHE A 9 8.55 4.66 28.53
N THR A 10 9.54 4.99 29.36
CA THR A 10 10.61 4.08 29.74
C THR A 10 10.15 3.25 30.93
N THR A 11 10.12 1.92 30.79
CA THR A 11 9.91 1.03 31.93
C THR A 11 10.93 -0.10 31.89
N THR A 12 11.93 0.03 32.76
CA THR A 12 12.94 -1.00 33.03
C THR A 12 12.29 -2.19 33.73
N THR A 13 12.34 -3.38 33.12
CA THR A 13 12.12 -4.64 33.84
C THR A 13 13.22 -5.64 33.52
N ARG A 14 13.88 -6.13 34.57
CA ARG A 14 15.01 -7.05 34.53
C ARG A 14 14.47 -8.48 34.68
N HIS A 15 14.79 -9.42 33.80
CA HIS A 15 15.02 -10.81 34.21
C HIS A 15 15.78 -11.64 33.16
N ASN A 16 16.65 -12.52 33.66
CA ASN A 16 17.43 -13.48 32.89
C ASN A 16 16.54 -14.58 32.29
N HIS A 17 16.87 -15.10 31.10
CA HIS A 17 17.22 -16.52 30.98
C HIS A 17 17.98 -16.90 29.69
N ARG A 18 19.01 -17.73 29.91
CA ARG A 18 19.81 -18.60 29.03
C ARG A 18 19.59 -18.59 27.50
N SER A 19 20.71 -18.41 26.82
CA SER A 19 20.97 -18.64 25.40
C SER A 19 21.04 -20.12 24.99
N SER A 20 20.66 -20.41 23.74
CA SER A 20 21.17 -21.50 22.89
C SER A 20 20.82 -21.19 21.43
N PRO A 21 21.77 -21.24 20.46
CA PRO A 21 21.51 -20.76 19.11
C PRO A 21 21.01 -21.87 18.16
N ILE A 22 19.88 -21.62 17.48
CA ILE A 22 19.47 -22.42 16.30
C ILE A 22 19.93 -21.71 15.03
N ARG A 23 20.75 -22.41 14.26
CA ARG A 23 21.40 -21.93 13.03
C ARG A 23 20.43 -22.09 11.85
N VAL A 24 19.88 -20.99 11.34
CA VAL A 24 19.03 -21.00 10.14
C VAL A 24 19.74 -20.27 8.99
N HIS A 25 19.89 -20.95 7.85
CA HIS A 25 20.52 -20.39 6.66
C HIS A 25 19.64 -19.33 6.00
N THR A 26 20.13 -18.10 5.91
CA THR A 26 19.50 -17.03 5.11
C THR A 26 19.86 -17.17 3.63
N LEU A 27 18.90 -17.62 2.83
CA LEU A 27 19.02 -17.66 1.38
C LEU A 27 18.73 -16.27 0.80
N ASN A 28 19.80 -15.54 0.48
CA ASN A 28 19.74 -14.20 -0.08
C ASN A 28 19.17 -14.23 -1.51
N ARG A 29 17.99 -13.65 -1.74
CA ARG A 29 17.45 -13.33 -3.07
C ARG A 29 16.96 -11.89 -3.08
N GLY A 30 17.70 -11.01 -3.76
CA GLY A 30 17.32 -9.62 -3.93
C GLY A 30 16.14 -9.45 -4.90
N SER A 31 15.24 -8.52 -4.57
CA SER A 31 14.10 -8.15 -5.41
C SER A 31 14.42 -6.89 -6.23
N PRO A 32 14.35 -6.90 -7.59
CA PRO A 32 14.81 -5.77 -8.41
C PRO A 32 13.92 -4.51 -8.40
N LEU A 33 12.76 -4.54 -7.74
CA LEU A 33 11.68 -3.55 -7.94
C LEU A 33 11.90 -2.20 -7.22
N LEU A 34 12.88 -2.09 -6.32
CA LEU A 34 13.17 -0.85 -5.58
C LEU A 34 13.91 0.23 -6.39
N SER A 35 14.42 -0.09 -7.59
CA SER A 35 15.23 0.84 -8.39
C SER A 35 14.43 1.67 -9.40
N ALA A 36 13.21 1.26 -9.75
CA ALA A 36 12.50 1.76 -10.94
C ALA A 36 11.51 2.93 -10.69
N HIS A 37 11.37 3.44 -9.46
CA HIS A 37 10.44 4.52 -9.13
C HIS A 37 11.10 5.80 -8.57
N LEU A 38 12.44 5.82 -8.44
CA LEU A 38 13.19 6.98 -7.91
C LEU A 38 13.75 7.93 -8.99
N GLN A 39 13.40 7.76 -10.27
CA GLN A 39 13.97 8.54 -11.38
C GLN A 39 13.00 9.50 -12.12
N ALA A 40 11.73 9.59 -11.70
CA ALA A 40 10.70 10.38 -12.39
C ALA A 40 10.20 11.60 -11.58
N ALA A 41 11.12 12.38 -11.00
CA ALA A 41 10.79 13.64 -10.29
C ALA A 41 11.81 14.77 -10.54
N ARG A 42 12.28 14.89 -11.80
CA ARG A 42 12.99 16.09 -12.30
C ARG A 42 12.21 16.65 -13.47
N ILE A 43 11.45 17.72 -13.21
CA ILE A 43 11.19 18.90 -14.05
C ILE A 43 10.21 19.77 -13.25
N VAL A 44 10.76 20.72 -12.50
CA VAL A 44 10.14 22.05 -12.36
C VAL A 44 11.20 22.99 -12.91
N ASN A 45 10.94 23.58 -14.07
CA ASN A 45 11.85 24.55 -14.68
C ASN A 45 11.76 25.86 -13.88
N PHE A 46 12.58 25.97 -12.84
CA PHE A 46 12.91 27.28 -12.27
C PHE A 46 13.82 28.01 -13.27
N GLY A 47 13.49 29.27 -13.56
CA GLY A 47 14.17 30.07 -14.56
C GLY A 47 15.65 30.30 -14.25
N SER A 48 16.45 30.46 -15.30
CA SER A 48 17.87 30.83 -15.20
C SER A 48 18.04 32.20 -14.55
N ASP A 49 18.70 32.26 -13.39
CA ASP A 49 20.06 32.80 -13.32
C ASP A 49 20.69 32.66 -11.93
N LYS A 50 22.03 32.46 -11.93
CA LYS A 50 22.90 32.11 -10.78
C LYS A 50 22.66 30.72 -10.19
N MET A 51 23.63 29.83 -10.42
CA MET A 51 23.76 28.60 -9.65
C MET A 51 24.01 28.95 -8.18
N PHE A 52 23.12 28.49 -7.29
CA PHE A 52 23.38 28.52 -5.85
C PHE A 52 24.63 27.71 -5.54
N ASN A 53 25.57 28.30 -4.79
CA ASN A 53 26.72 27.60 -4.24
C ASN A 53 26.37 27.16 -2.80
N PRO A 54 26.10 25.87 -2.52
CA PRO A 54 25.71 25.42 -1.18
C PRO A 54 26.76 25.71 -0.10
N ALA A 55 28.03 25.87 -0.48
CA ALA A 55 29.12 26.20 0.43
C ALA A 55 29.08 27.63 0.98
N GLU A 56 28.21 28.52 0.47
CA GLU A 56 28.00 29.86 1.03
C GLU A 56 26.91 29.89 2.12
N TYR A 57 26.14 28.82 2.31
CA TYR A 57 25.14 28.75 3.36
C TYR A 57 25.79 28.76 4.76
N PRO A 58 25.28 29.51 5.77
CA PRO A 58 24.02 30.26 5.79
C PRO A 58 24.10 31.73 5.33
N HIS A 59 25.22 32.18 4.76
CA HIS A 59 25.52 33.59 4.46
C HIS A 59 25.83 33.84 2.98
N PHE A 60 24.82 33.75 2.11
CA PHE A 60 25.01 33.93 0.66
C PHE A 60 25.52 35.32 0.28
N ARG A 61 26.45 35.38 -0.69
CA ARG A 61 27.00 36.64 -1.19
C ARG A 61 25.95 37.43 -1.97
N GLY A 62 25.69 38.66 -1.51
CA GLY A 62 24.67 39.52 -2.11
C GLY A 62 23.23 39.13 -1.75
N ALA A 63 23.05 38.36 -0.68
CA ALA A 63 21.77 38.19 0.00
C ALA A 63 21.11 39.53 0.31
N ASP A 64 19.77 39.58 0.21
CA ASP A 64 18.97 40.78 0.46
C ASP A 64 17.97 40.63 1.61
N VAL A 65 17.92 39.45 2.23
CA VAL A 65 17.17 39.17 3.47
C VAL A 65 18.15 38.74 4.56
N PHE A 66 18.01 39.34 5.74
CA PHE A 66 18.74 38.98 6.96
C PHE A 66 17.75 38.46 7.99
N ILE A 67 18.01 37.28 8.56
CA ILE A 67 17.22 36.69 9.63
C ILE A 67 18.11 36.55 10.87
N LEU A 68 17.62 36.97 12.03
CA LEU A 68 18.31 36.88 13.33
C LEU A 68 17.49 36.04 14.32
N ALA A 69 18.12 35.05 14.94
CA ALA A 69 17.57 34.29 16.05
C ALA A 69 17.80 34.97 17.41
N PRO A 70 16.97 34.70 18.44
CA PRO A 70 17.18 35.14 19.83
C PRO A 70 18.47 34.65 20.50
N THR A 71 19.17 33.69 19.90
CA THR A 71 20.47 33.15 20.34
C THR A 71 21.65 33.87 19.70
N GLY A 72 21.43 34.65 18.64
CA GLY A 72 22.48 35.35 17.89
C GLY A 72 22.82 34.71 16.55
N ASP A 73 22.31 33.50 16.27
CA ASP A 73 22.43 32.85 14.97
C ASP A 73 21.78 33.70 13.86
N THR A 74 22.40 33.73 12.68
CA THR A 74 21.95 34.58 11.57
C THR A 74 21.98 33.85 10.24
N TRP A 75 21.08 34.22 9.34
CA TRP A 75 21.03 33.73 7.96
C TRP A 75 20.93 34.91 7.00
N ASN A 76 21.79 34.94 5.98
CA ASN A 76 21.73 35.92 4.89
C ASN A 76 21.23 35.18 3.64
N LEU A 77 19.96 35.36 3.31
CA LEU A 77 19.23 34.62 2.28
C LEU A 77 18.73 35.55 1.16
N HIS A 78 18.31 34.96 0.04
CA HIS A 78 17.73 35.69 -1.08
C HIS A 78 16.20 35.76 -0.97
N SER A 79 15.66 36.97 -1.17
CA SER A 79 14.22 37.27 -1.16
C SER A 79 13.45 36.46 -2.20
N THR A 80 14.04 36.26 -3.39
CA THR A 80 13.50 35.44 -4.48
C THR A 80 13.33 33.98 -4.06
N THR A 81 14.34 33.39 -3.42
CA THR A 81 14.32 32.03 -2.91
C THR A 81 13.22 31.85 -1.86
N LEU A 82 13.23 32.69 -0.82
CA LEU A 82 12.23 32.63 0.26
C LEU A 82 10.79 32.83 -0.27
N SER A 83 10.59 33.81 -1.16
CA SER A 83 9.29 34.09 -1.81
C SER A 83 8.81 32.91 -2.67
N SER A 84 9.72 32.24 -3.39
CA SER A 84 9.39 31.08 -4.23
C SER A 84 9.08 29.81 -3.43
N ALA A 85 9.75 29.62 -2.29
CA ALA A 85 9.60 28.44 -1.44
C ALA A 85 8.47 28.55 -0.41
N SER A 86 8.08 29.78 -0.03
CA SER A 86 7.06 30.04 0.99
C SER A 86 6.16 31.21 0.57
N PRO A 87 4.85 30.95 0.34
CA PRO A 87 3.85 32.00 0.16
C PRO A 87 3.77 32.99 1.33
N MET A 88 4.09 32.55 2.56
CA MET A 88 4.13 33.43 3.73
C MET A 88 5.32 34.37 3.71
N PHE A 89 6.52 33.91 3.37
CA PHE A 89 7.65 34.82 3.15
C PHE A 89 7.42 35.74 1.95
N SER A 90 6.76 35.27 0.89
CA SER A 90 6.34 36.12 -0.23
C SER A 90 5.47 37.30 0.27
N GLU A 91 4.48 37.01 1.12
CA GLU A 91 3.61 38.03 1.72
C GLU A 91 4.35 38.94 2.71
N PHE A 92 5.24 38.40 3.55
CA PHE A 92 6.08 39.20 4.45
C PHE A 92 6.99 40.17 3.69
N LEU A 93 7.57 39.75 2.57
CA LEU A 93 8.41 40.60 1.72
C LEU A 93 7.59 41.64 0.93
N ARG A 94 6.31 41.34 0.64
CA ARG A 94 5.38 42.24 -0.06
C ARG A 94 4.80 43.33 0.84
N ILE A 95 4.45 43.02 2.08
CA ILE A 95 3.87 43.98 3.04
C ILE A 95 4.95 44.94 3.58
N ASN A 96 6.16 44.44 3.80
CA ASN A 96 7.21 45.22 4.48
C ASN A 96 8.11 45.97 3.48
N PRO A 97 8.30 47.29 3.61
CA PRO A 97 9.05 48.08 2.66
C PRO A 97 10.56 47.73 2.69
N PRO A 98 11.20 47.53 1.53
CA PRO A 98 12.64 47.29 1.47
C PRO A 98 13.43 48.51 1.95
N ALA A 99 14.53 48.28 2.66
CA ALA A 99 15.50 49.33 2.97
C ALA A 99 16.10 49.90 1.66
N ASN A 100 16.18 51.22 1.58
CA ASN A 100 16.89 51.89 0.49
C ASN A 100 18.40 51.71 0.66
N ILE A 101 19.06 51.15 -0.36
CA ILE A 101 20.50 50.89 -0.40
C ILE A 101 21.11 51.85 -1.42
N THR A 102 21.95 52.78 -0.96
CA THR A 102 22.60 53.75 -1.85
C THR A 102 23.70 53.11 -2.70
N PRO A 103 24.12 53.71 -3.83
CA PRO A 103 25.23 53.18 -4.65
C PRO A 103 26.49 52.91 -3.83
N ASN A 104 26.93 53.88 -3.01
CA ASN A 104 28.10 53.74 -2.14
C ASN A 104 27.93 52.60 -1.12
N GLN A 105 26.73 52.41 -0.56
CA GLN A 105 26.46 51.27 0.33
C GLN A 105 26.52 49.93 -0.39
N ARG A 106 26.15 49.89 -1.68
CA ARG A 106 26.26 48.69 -2.52
C ARG A 106 27.73 48.40 -2.86
N GLU A 107 28.56 49.42 -3.05
CA GLU A 107 30.01 49.31 -3.18
C GLU A 107 30.67 48.82 -1.86
N ASP A 108 30.17 49.28 -0.70
CA ASP A 108 30.50 48.71 0.63
C ASP A 108 30.00 47.25 0.84
N GLY A 109 29.38 46.62 -0.16
CA GLY A 109 28.82 45.27 -0.08
C GLY A 109 27.51 45.13 0.70
N LYS A 110 26.89 46.23 1.17
CA LYS A 110 25.61 46.18 1.90
C LYS A 110 24.49 45.87 0.92
N THR A 111 23.88 44.70 1.08
CA THR A 111 22.86 44.16 0.17
C THR A 111 21.52 43.84 0.86
N ILE A 112 21.51 43.80 2.20
CA ILE A 112 20.32 43.54 3.03
C ILE A 112 19.25 44.64 2.89
N ARG A 113 18.10 44.27 2.32
CA ARG A 113 16.89 45.10 2.17
C ARG A 113 15.85 44.80 3.24
N TRP A 114 15.65 43.53 3.60
CA TRP A 114 14.70 43.13 4.64
C TRP A 114 15.43 42.50 5.84
N ARG A 115 14.94 42.78 7.05
CA ARG A 115 15.42 42.19 8.30
C ARG A 115 14.24 41.55 9.03
N PHE A 116 14.41 40.30 9.45
CA PHE A 116 13.44 39.59 10.27
C PHE A 116 14.10 39.08 11.55
N HIS A 117 13.41 39.22 12.68
CA HIS A 117 13.80 38.62 13.94
C HIS A 117 12.87 37.44 14.24
N MET A 118 13.46 36.28 14.56
CA MET A 118 12.70 35.11 14.95
C MET A 118 12.18 35.29 16.38
N LYS A 119 10.88 35.08 16.59
CA LYS A 119 10.23 35.11 17.90
C LYS A 119 9.74 33.72 18.29
N PRO A 120 10.42 33.00 19.19
CA PRO A 120 9.99 31.68 19.60
C PRO A 120 8.63 31.72 20.30
N ASP A 121 7.82 30.67 20.10
CA ASP A 121 6.60 30.45 20.87
C ASP A 121 6.94 30.34 22.36
N ALA A 122 5.95 30.53 23.24
CA ALA A 122 6.13 30.44 24.70
C ALA A 122 6.60 29.05 25.20
N LYS A 123 6.87 28.10 24.30
CA LYS A 123 7.37 26.75 24.57
C LYS A 123 8.70 26.46 23.87
N GLY A 124 9.28 27.42 23.14
CA GLY A 124 10.55 27.28 22.41
C GLY A 124 10.53 26.24 21.27
N ARG A 125 9.36 25.94 20.68
CA ARG A 125 9.21 24.84 19.70
C ARG A 125 9.19 25.31 18.25
N PHE A 126 8.59 26.47 18.02
CA PHE A 126 8.44 27.09 16.70
C PHE A 126 8.72 28.59 16.82
N VAL A 127 8.99 29.26 15.69
CA VAL A 127 9.16 30.72 15.67
C VAL A 127 8.15 31.41 14.75
N ASP A 128 7.78 32.61 15.13
CA ASP A 128 7.16 33.62 14.28
C ASP A 128 8.26 34.58 13.75
N PHE A 129 7.95 35.39 12.73
CA PHE A 129 8.91 36.29 12.07
C PHE A 129 8.46 37.75 12.16
N GLU A 130 9.12 38.54 13.01
CA GLU A 130 8.88 39.98 13.10
C GLU A 130 9.78 40.74 12.12
N PHE A 131 9.20 41.60 11.28
CA PHE A 131 9.98 42.53 10.46
C PHE A 131 10.56 43.67 11.29
N VAL A 132 11.86 43.95 11.11
CA VAL A 132 12.55 45.04 11.80
C VAL A 132 12.92 46.15 10.81
N GLY A 133 12.22 47.28 10.94
CA GLY A 133 12.41 48.45 10.08
C GLY A 133 13.83 49.06 10.16
N PRO A 134 14.30 49.77 9.13
CA PRO A 134 15.69 50.24 9.05
C PRO A 134 16.16 51.16 10.19
N SER A 135 15.24 51.95 10.76
CA SER A 135 15.50 52.82 11.92
C SER A 135 15.69 52.01 13.21
N ALA A 136 14.84 51.01 13.45
CA ALA A 136 14.91 50.13 14.61
C ALA A 136 16.10 49.17 14.52
N ALA A 137 16.50 48.73 13.32
CA ALA A 137 17.56 47.74 13.10
C ALA A 137 18.91 48.12 13.75
N LYS A 138 19.26 49.41 13.82
CA LYS A 138 20.46 49.86 14.53
C LYS A 138 20.35 49.64 16.03
N GLN A 139 19.22 50.00 16.64
CA GLN A 139 19.00 49.85 18.09
C GLN A 139 18.79 48.38 18.48
N ALA A 140 18.13 47.59 17.63
CA ALA A 140 17.79 46.19 17.91
C ALA A 140 19.01 45.27 17.98
N ILE A 141 20.10 45.58 17.25
CA ILE A 141 21.38 44.85 17.36
C ILE A 141 22.12 45.23 18.66
N PHE A 142 22.12 46.51 19.05
CA PHE A 142 22.77 46.95 20.29
C PHE A 142 22.01 46.53 21.56
N ASN A 143 20.68 46.41 21.48
CA ASN A 143 19.82 45.97 22.59
C ASN A 143 19.58 44.45 22.58
N PHE A 144 20.32 43.70 21.76
CA PHE A 144 20.18 42.25 21.67
C PHE A 144 20.86 41.55 22.84
N THR A 145 20.09 41.21 23.88
CA THR A 145 20.50 40.22 24.88
C THR A 145 20.13 38.83 24.37
N ALA A 146 21.14 38.02 24.04
CA ALA A 146 20.92 36.61 23.74
C ALA A 146 20.24 35.92 24.93
N VAL A 147 19.19 35.15 24.66
CA VAL A 147 18.45 34.43 25.71
C VAL A 147 18.81 32.95 25.66
N ASP A 148 19.60 32.51 26.64
CA ASP A 148 19.90 31.10 26.89
C ASP A 148 18.66 30.37 27.45
N ALA A 149 17.66 30.16 26.59
CA ALA A 149 16.53 29.32 26.90
C ALA A 149 16.92 27.84 26.74
N GLN A 150 16.83 27.05 27.82
CA GLN A 150 17.03 25.61 27.74
C GLN A 150 16.01 24.99 26.78
N GLY A 151 16.47 24.56 25.60
CA GLY A 151 15.61 24.15 24.46
C GLY A 151 15.75 25.03 23.21
N SER A 152 16.57 26.08 23.23
CA SER A 152 16.80 26.96 22.07
C SER A 152 17.42 26.25 20.86
N ALA A 153 18.42 25.38 21.11
CA ALA A 153 19.11 24.63 20.05
C ALA A 153 18.18 23.77 19.18
N ASP A 154 17.14 23.18 19.78
CA ASP A 154 16.21 22.28 19.08
C ASP A 154 15.46 22.99 17.94
N TYR A 155 14.91 24.20 18.17
CA TYR A 155 14.18 24.90 17.12
C TYR A 155 15.14 25.49 16.08
N LEU A 156 16.33 25.94 16.49
CA LEU A 156 17.32 26.52 15.57
C LEU A 156 17.75 25.50 14.51
N HIS A 157 18.04 24.27 14.93
CA HIS A 157 18.31 23.15 14.04
C HIS A 157 17.17 22.90 13.02
N ILE A 158 15.92 22.94 13.48
CA ILE A 158 14.74 22.77 12.63
C ILE A 158 14.60 23.90 11.60
N TYR A 159 14.81 25.16 12.00
CA TYR A 159 14.71 26.30 11.07
C TYR A 159 15.93 26.42 10.14
N ASP A 160 17.13 26.05 10.58
CA ASP A 160 18.30 25.90 9.70
C ASP A 160 17.99 24.88 8.59
N ASN A 161 17.51 23.69 8.96
CA ASN A 161 17.07 22.66 8.02
C ASN A 161 15.92 23.14 7.11
N LEU A 162 14.98 23.94 7.61
CA LEU A 162 13.94 24.54 6.77
C LEU A 162 14.52 25.51 5.75
N PHE A 163 15.44 26.40 6.15
CA PHE A 163 16.11 27.33 5.24
C PHE A 163 17.02 26.61 4.23
N ARG A 164 17.66 25.49 4.60
CA ARG A 164 18.36 24.59 3.67
C ARG A 164 17.41 24.10 2.59
N CYS A 165 16.30 23.48 2.96
CA CYS A 165 15.29 22.99 2.01
C CYS A 165 14.72 24.12 1.13
N MET A 166 14.46 25.31 1.68
CA MET A 166 14.04 26.48 0.89
C MET A 166 15.09 26.89 -0.16
N CYS A 167 16.38 26.71 0.15
CA CYS A 167 17.50 26.93 -0.78
C CYS A 167 17.83 25.71 -1.66
N ASN A 168 17.00 24.65 -1.64
CA ASN A 168 17.27 23.36 -2.30
C ASN A 168 18.64 22.77 -1.90
N ILE A 169 18.95 22.83 -0.60
CA ILE A 169 20.05 22.16 0.07
C ILE A 169 19.43 21.07 0.96
N ASP A 170 20.00 19.86 0.95
CA ASP A 170 19.50 18.75 1.76
C ASP A 170 19.57 19.07 3.27
N PRO A 171 18.56 18.68 4.07
CA PRO A 171 18.56 18.89 5.52
C PRO A 171 19.55 17.96 6.21
N ILE A 172 20.22 18.47 7.24
CA ILE A 172 21.09 17.69 8.12
C ILE A 172 20.24 17.19 9.29
N LEU A 173 19.63 16.02 9.12
CA LEU A 173 18.79 15.41 10.16
C LEU A 173 19.62 14.70 11.23
N PHE A 174 19.11 14.63 12.46
CA PHE A 174 19.77 13.91 13.55
C PHE A 174 19.96 12.40 13.24
N PRO A 175 21.11 11.80 13.60
CA PRO A 175 21.41 10.41 13.30
C PRO A 175 20.63 9.43 14.20
N GLY A 176 20.29 8.27 13.62
CA GLY A 176 19.53 7.20 14.29
C GLY A 176 18.02 7.30 14.03
N ASP A 177 17.37 6.17 13.79
CA ASP A 177 16.02 6.14 13.19
C ASP A 177 14.96 6.91 14.00
N GLU A 178 14.99 6.84 15.34
CA GLU A 178 14.05 7.59 16.18
C GLU A 178 14.29 9.10 16.13
N ALA A 179 15.54 9.54 16.21
CA ALA A 179 15.89 10.95 16.14
C ALA A 179 15.53 11.51 14.76
N LEU A 180 15.93 10.83 13.68
CA LEU A 180 15.63 11.18 12.29
C LEU A 180 14.13 11.30 12.03
N VAL A 181 13.32 10.35 12.49
CA VAL A 181 11.85 10.42 12.31
C VAL A 181 11.25 11.60 13.09
N ASN A 182 11.65 11.80 14.34
CA ASN A 182 11.14 12.92 15.15
C ASN A 182 11.55 14.28 14.57
N ASP A 183 12.80 14.40 14.11
CA ASP A 183 13.37 15.60 13.47
C ASP A 183 12.67 15.92 12.15
N SER A 184 12.45 14.89 11.31
CA SER A 184 11.67 14.97 10.07
C SER A 184 10.25 15.49 10.30
N LEU A 185 9.57 15.00 11.34
CA LEU A 185 8.20 15.42 11.67
C LEU A 185 8.15 16.83 12.25
N ARG A 186 9.15 17.24 13.04
CA ARG A 186 9.31 18.63 13.52
C ARG A 186 9.58 19.59 12.35
N LEU A 187 10.41 19.21 11.39
CA LEU A 187 10.68 19.98 10.17
C LEU A 187 9.40 20.17 9.34
N LEU A 188 8.60 19.11 9.17
CA LEU A 188 7.30 19.20 8.50
C LEU A 188 6.33 20.13 9.25
N GLN A 189 6.34 20.13 10.59
CA GLN A 189 5.50 21.01 11.41
C GLN A 189 5.96 22.47 11.38
N ALA A 190 7.26 22.74 11.28
CA ALA A 190 7.79 24.11 11.13
C ALA A 190 7.51 24.69 9.73
N ALA A 191 7.42 23.84 8.70
CA ALA A 191 7.09 24.25 7.34
C ALA A 191 5.61 24.65 7.17
N GLU A 192 4.68 24.06 7.93
CA GLU A 192 3.23 24.29 7.80
C GLU A 192 2.79 25.75 8.02
N PRO A 193 3.14 26.44 9.14
CA PRO A 193 2.76 27.85 9.34
C PRO A 193 3.26 28.78 8.23
N LEU A 194 4.40 28.42 7.61
CA LEU A 194 5.03 29.17 6.52
C LEU A 194 4.54 28.74 5.13
N LYS A 195 3.66 27.73 5.03
CA LYS A 195 3.20 27.12 3.76
C LYS A 195 4.38 26.65 2.87
N ALA A 196 5.44 26.20 3.52
CA ALA A 196 6.71 25.80 2.94
C ALA A 196 6.85 24.28 2.79
N GLU A 197 5.78 23.51 3.03
CA GLU A 197 5.80 22.05 2.90
C GLU A 197 6.35 21.58 1.53
N PRO A 198 6.03 22.22 0.38
CA PRO A 198 6.56 21.80 -0.92
C PRO A 198 8.09 21.65 -0.99
N CYS A 199 8.87 22.44 -0.25
CA CYS A 199 10.34 22.33 -0.31
C CYS A 199 10.92 21.26 0.63
N VAL A 200 10.22 20.85 1.70
CA VAL A 200 10.71 19.81 2.64
C VAL A 200 10.20 18.40 2.33
N ARG A 201 9.06 18.27 1.63
CA ARG A 201 8.34 17.00 1.40
C ARG A 201 9.23 15.86 0.89
N ARG A 202 9.95 16.09 -0.21
CA ARG A 202 10.77 15.09 -0.91
C ARG A 202 11.86 14.53 -0.01
N ASP A 203 12.55 15.42 0.70
CA ASP A 203 13.73 15.06 1.48
C ASP A 203 13.31 14.33 2.74
N ILE A 204 12.26 14.82 3.42
CA ILE A 204 11.61 14.12 4.53
C ILE A 204 11.15 12.72 4.11
N GLU A 205 10.39 12.58 3.01
CA GLU A 205 9.95 11.25 2.54
C GLU A 205 11.13 10.33 2.26
N THR A 206 12.18 10.85 1.60
CA THR A 206 13.40 10.09 1.30
C THR A 206 14.10 9.61 2.57
N HIS A 207 14.24 10.46 3.59
CA HIS A 207 14.86 10.09 4.86
C HIS A 207 13.99 9.10 5.66
N LEU A 208 12.68 9.31 5.73
CA LEU A 208 11.74 8.41 6.42
C LEU A 208 11.76 7.00 5.81
N LEU A 209 11.63 6.89 4.49
CA LEU A 209 11.62 5.60 3.78
C LEU A 209 12.95 4.84 3.95
N ARG A 210 14.08 5.54 4.11
CA ARG A 210 15.40 4.91 4.37
C ARG A 210 15.51 4.24 5.74
N THR A 211 14.70 4.61 6.72
CA THR A 211 14.62 3.89 8.03
C THR A 211 13.93 2.53 7.92
N GLY A 212 13.26 2.25 6.78
CA GLY A 212 12.73 0.93 6.43
C GLY A 212 11.80 0.36 7.50
N THR A 213 12.20 -0.75 8.12
CA THR A 213 11.42 -1.46 9.15
C THR A 213 11.00 -0.56 10.30
N TYR A 214 11.80 0.44 10.67
CA TYR A 214 11.48 1.33 11.79
C TYR A 214 10.26 2.23 11.48
N LEU A 215 10.24 2.88 10.31
CA LEU A 215 9.06 3.59 9.80
C LEU A 215 7.83 2.67 9.80
N TRP A 216 7.97 1.46 9.26
CA TRP A 216 6.83 0.55 9.14
C TRP A 216 6.27 0.09 10.49
N GLN A 217 7.11 -0.12 11.50
CA GLN A 217 6.64 -0.38 12.88
C GLN A 217 5.85 0.80 13.45
N ARG A 218 6.26 2.05 13.17
CA ARG A 218 5.52 3.26 13.56
C ARG A 218 4.17 3.36 12.81
N VAL A 219 4.13 3.03 11.51
CA VAL A 219 2.89 2.97 10.71
C VAL A 219 1.91 1.90 11.21
N LEU A 220 2.39 0.73 11.67
CA LEU A 220 1.52 -0.30 12.26
C LEU A 220 0.90 0.13 13.60
N ARG A 221 1.65 0.91 14.39
CA ARG A 221 1.23 1.34 15.72
C ARG A 221 0.24 2.50 15.68
N ASP A 222 0.53 3.51 14.86
CA ASP A 222 -0.13 4.81 14.87
C ASP A 222 -0.67 5.17 13.46
N ALA A 223 -1.35 4.22 12.81
CA ALA A 223 -1.75 4.27 11.40
C ALA A 223 -2.58 5.51 11.04
N GLU A 224 -3.41 5.99 11.96
CA GLU A 224 -4.25 7.17 11.81
C GLU A 224 -3.41 8.44 11.65
N TYR A 225 -2.31 8.54 12.41
CA TYR A 225 -1.38 9.67 12.34
C TYR A 225 -0.49 9.58 11.09
N TRP A 226 -0.05 8.37 10.73
CA TRP A 226 0.74 8.16 9.52
C TRP A 226 -0.05 8.34 8.23
N ALA A 227 -1.37 8.14 8.23
CA ALA A 227 -2.23 8.52 7.12
C ALA A 227 -2.23 10.04 6.89
N ASP A 228 -2.34 10.85 7.95
CA ASP A 228 -2.25 12.32 7.87
C ASP A 228 -0.86 12.80 7.45
N ILE A 229 0.22 12.20 7.99
CA ILE A 229 1.59 12.45 7.52
C ILE A 229 1.72 12.12 6.03
N GLY A 230 1.13 11.01 5.56
CA GLY A 230 1.10 10.65 4.15
C GLY A 230 0.47 11.74 3.27
N VAL A 231 -0.63 12.36 3.72
CA VAL A 231 -1.28 13.50 3.04
C VAL A 231 -0.42 14.76 3.08
N ARG A 232 0.10 15.13 4.26
CA ARG A 232 0.98 16.29 4.44
C ARG A 232 2.24 16.19 3.59
N LEU A 233 2.83 14.99 3.50
CA LEU A 233 3.99 14.71 2.67
C LEU A 233 3.66 14.56 1.18
N ARG A 234 2.40 14.26 0.85
CA ARG A 234 1.98 13.75 -0.46
C ARG A 234 2.69 12.45 -0.87
N SER A 235 3.04 11.63 0.12
CA SER A 235 3.69 10.33 -0.06
C SER A 235 2.66 9.25 -0.38
N PRO A 236 2.61 8.71 -1.62
CA PRO A 236 1.65 7.66 -1.95
C PRO A 236 1.95 6.38 -1.17
N VAL A 237 3.21 6.10 -0.85
CA VAL A 237 3.64 4.88 -0.16
C VAL A 237 3.16 4.89 1.29
N ILE A 238 3.48 5.94 2.05
CA ILE A 238 3.10 6.07 3.47
C ILE A 238 1.57 6.12 3.61
N PHE A 239 0.89 6.86 2.73
CA PHE A 239 -0.57 6.91 2.70
C PHE A 239 -1.20 5.55 2.43
N ARG A 240 -0.75 4.83 1.38
CA ARG A 240 -1.28 3.51 1.00
C ARG A 240 -1.19 2.51 2.14
N GLU A 241 -0.01 2.36 2.74
CA GLU A 241 0.20 1.41 3.83
C GLU A 241 -0.68 1.72 5.05
N SER A 242 -0.74 2.98 5.45
CA SER A 242 -1.58 3.44 6.56
C SER A 242 -3.07 3.18 6.29
N MET A 243 -3.55 3.53 5.09
CA MET A 243 -4.95 3.38 4.70
C MET A 243 -5.37 1.92 4.45
N ILE A 244 -4.46 1.05 3.99
CA ILE A 244 -4.70 -0.40 3.91
C ILE A 244 -5.01 -0.95 5.30
N ARG A 245 -4.24 -0.54 6.31
CA ARG A 245 -4.44 -0.94 7.72
C ARG A 245 -5.74 -0.37 8.30
N ILE A 246 -6.00 0.93 8.13
CA ILE A 246 -7.23 1.59 8.60
C ILE A 246 -8.48 0.91 8.03
N VAL A 247 -8.52 0.65 6.72
CA VAL A 247 -9.66 -0.01 6.06
C VAL A 247 -9.80 -1.47 6.49
N GLY A 248 -8.67 -2.21 6.56
CA GLY A 248 -8.68 -3.62 6.95
C GLY A 248 -9.15 -3.87 8.38
N LEU A 249 -8.87 -2.94 9.29
CA LEU A 249 -9.21 -3.02 10.72
C LEU A 249 -10.45 -2.20 11.12
N TRP A 250 -11.16 -1.59 10.16
CA TRP A 250 -12.25 -0.62 10.42
C TRP A 250 -13.39 -1.13 11.30
N ASN A 251 -13.66 -2.43 11.27
CA ASN A 251 -14.72 -3.10 12.05
C ASN A 251 -14.18 -3.82 13.30
N VAL A 252 -12.85 -3.90 13.46
CA VAL A 252 -12.23 -4.54 14.61
C VAL A 252 -12.27 -3.56 15.78
N GLN A 253 -13.00 -3.93 16.84
CA GLN A 253 -13.17 -3.08 18.01
C GLN A 253 -11.82 -2.70 18.62
N SER A 254 -11.62 -1.40 18.84
CA SER A 254 -10.40 -0.81 19.43
C SER A 254 -9.09 -0.99 18.62
N ALA A 255 -9.12 -1.56 17.41
CA ALA A 255 -7.92 -1.68 16.58
C ALA A 255 -7.57 -0.40 15.80
N ILE A 256 -8.58 0.43 15.50
CA ILE A 256 -8.44 1.75 14.87
C ILE A 256 -9.21 2.77 15.72
N ASN A 257 -8.52 3.82 16.15
CA ASN A 257 -9.10 4.93 16.89
C ASN A 257 -9.63 5.99 15.91
N LYS A 258 -10.89 5.80 15.49
CA LYS A 258 -11.60 6.71 14.56
C LYS A 258 -11.65 8.16 15.05
N GLN A 259 -11.68 8.39 16.37
CA GLN A 259 -11.63 9.75 16.92
C GLN A 259 -10.24 10.38 16.75
N THR A 260 -9.17 9.62 16.99
CA THR A 260 -7.80 10.09 16.68
C THR A 260 -7.64 10.40 15.20
N LEU A 261 -8.16 9.56 14.30
CA LEU A 261 -8.16 9.83 12.87
C LEU A 261 -8.84 11.16 12.53
N LEU A 262 -10.07 11.37 13.02
CA LEU A 262 -10.85 12.60 12.81
C LEU A 262 -10.19 13.85 13.40
N ASN A 263 -9.40 13.71 14.48
CA ASN A 263 -8.68 14.80 15.13
C ASN A 263 -7.39 15.23 14.39
N THR A 264 -6.97 14.52 13.34
CA THR A 264 -5.80 14.93 12.52
C THR A 264 -6.16 16.05 11.54
N THR A 265 -5.16 16.77 11.00
CA THR A 265 -5.36 17.91 10.10
C THR A 265 -6.23 17.57 8.88
N ASN A 266 -6.04 16.38 8.30
CA ASN A 266 -6.81 15.89 7.15
C ASN A 266 -7.86 14.83 7.55
N GLY A 267 -8.19 14.71 8.84
CA GLY A 267 -8.93 13.60 9.43
C GLY A 267 -10.30 13.31 8.81
N VAL A 268 -11.06 14.35 8.46
CA VAL A 268 -12.37 14.21 7.79
C VAL A 268 -12.22 13.57 6.40
N ILE A 269 -11.23 14.03 5.61
CA ILE A 269 -10.97 13.49 4.26
C ILE A 269 -10.51 12.03 4.34
N LEU A 270 -9.65 11.71 5.31
CA LEU A 270 -9.18 10.35 5.57
C LEU A 270 -10.32 9.42 5.99
N TYR A 271 -11.20 9.89 6.88
CA TYR A 271 -12.37 9.14 7.34
C TYR A 271 -13.31 8.83 6.16
N ASP A 272 -13.66 9.83 5.34
CA ASP A 272 -14.50 9.68 4.16
C ASP A 272 -13.95 8.66 3.15
N ILE A 273 -12.64 8.71 2.88
CA ILE A 273 -11.97 7.77 1.97
C ILE A 273 -11.99 6.35 2.56
N ALA A 274 -11.68 6.20 3.84
CA ALA A 274 -11.71 4.91 4.51
C ALA A 274 -13.12 4.30 4.49
N GLU A 275 -14.14 5.07 4.88
CA GLU A 275 -15.52 4.60 4.94
C GLU A 275 -16.05 4.17 3.55
N LYS A 276 -15.85 4.99 2.51
CA LYS A 276 -16.19 4.63 1.12
C LYS A 276 -15.52 3.33 0.69
N LYS A 277 -14.23 3.17 1.02
CA LYS A 277 -13.46 1.95 0.68
C LYS A 277 -13.96 0.73 1.44
N VAL A 278 -14.33 0.87 2.71
CA VAL A 278 -14.93 -0.20 3.53
C VAL A 278 -16.27 -0.64 2.96
N GLN A 279 -17.14 0.28 2.50
CA GLN A 279 -18.40 -0.11 1.85
C GLN A 279 -18.15 -0.87 0.54
N HIS A 280 -17.20 -0.43 -0.30
CA HIS A 280 -16.82 -1.16 -1.51
C HIS A 280 -16.31 -2.58 -1.19
N GLN A 281 -15.49 -2.73 -0.14
CA GLN A 281 -15.04 -4.06 0.30
C GLN A 281 -16.20 -4.92 0.82
N LYS A 282 -17.13 -4.34 1.57
CA LYS A 282 -18.29 -5.05 2.11
C LYS A 282 -19.15 -5.64 0.99
N LEU A 283 -19.48 -4.83 -0.02
CA LEU A 283 -20.21 -5.29 -1.21
C LEU A 283 -19.45 -6.41 -1.93
N ARG A 284 -18.14 -6.22 -2.19
CA ARG A 284 -17.34 -7.24 -2.87
C ARG A 284 -17.24 -8.56 -2.09
N LYS A 285 -17.13 -8.49 -0.75
CA LYS A 285 -17.15 -9.67 0.13
C LYS A 285 -18.50 -10.40 0.09
N MET A 286 -19.62 -9.67 0.03
CA MET A 286 -20.95 -10.25 -0.14
C MET A 286 -21.08 -11.02 -1.47
N GLU A 287 -20.60 -10.45 -2.58
CA GLU A 287 -20.55 -11.12 -3.89
C GLU A 287 -19.68 -12.39 -3.87
N ILE A 288 -18.52 -12.34 -3.19
CA ILE A 288 -17.63 -13.50 -3.03
C ILE A 288 -18.32 -14.60 -2.22
N GLU A 289 -19.05 -14.27 -1.16
CA GLU A 289 -19.81 -15.24 -0.39
C GLU A 289 -21.00 -15.85 -1.14
N GLU A 290 -21.66 -15.07 -2.01
CA GLU A 290 -22.65 -15.60 -2.92
C GLU A 290 -22.03 -16.60 -3.90
N ARG A 291 -20.88 -16.24 -4.50
CA ARG A 291 -20.10 -17.14 -5.35
C ARG A 291 -19.64 -18.38 -4.59
N LEU A 292 -19.21 -18.28 -3.33
CA LEU A 292 -18.84 -19.42 -2.48
C LEU A 292 -20.01 -20.41 -2.28
N ARG A 293 -21.25 -19.91 -2.16
CA ARG A 293 -22.46 -20.75 -2.04
C ARG A 293 -22.88 -21.37 -3.38
N THR A 294 -22.75 -20.63 -4.48
CA THR A 294 -23.19 -21.06 -5.83
C THR A 294 -22.12 -21.77 -6.66
N PHE A 295 -20.85 -21.76 -6.23
CA PHE A 295 -19.71 -22.33 -6.94
C PHE A 295 -19.91 -23.81 -7.33
N PHE A 296 -19.48 -24.17 -8.54
CA PHE A 296 -19.39 -25.54 -9.04
C PHE A 296 -17.94 -25.84 -9.48
N PRO A 297 -17.30 -26.89 -8.93
CA PRO A 297 -15.99 -27.37 -9.37
C PRO A 297 -16.00 -27.75 -10.85
N ARG A 298 -14.92 -27.43 -11.58
CA ARG A 298 -14.73 -27.81 -12.99
C ARG A 298 -14.80 -29.31 -13.20
N ALA A 299 -14.34 -30.10 -12.22
CA ALA A 299 -14.46 -31.56 -12.24
C ALA A 299 -15.92 -32.08 -12.28
N MET A 300 -16.91 -31.23 -11.99
CA MET A 300 -18.35 -31.53 -12.06
C MET A 300 -19.05 -30.85 -13.24
N LEU A 301 -18.35 -30.01 -14.01
CA LEU A 301 -18.91 -29.30 -15.14
C LEU A 301 -18.73 -30.14 -16.40
N HIS A 302 -19.86 -30.52 -16.99
CA HIS A 302 -19.90 -31.28 -18.24
C HIS A 302 -20.42 -30.33 -19.33
N PRO A 303 -19.55 -29.51 -19.95
CA PRO A 303 -19.97 -28.58 -20.98
C PRO A 303 -20.56 -29.33 -22.18
N LEU A 304 -21.44 -28.64 -22.91
CA LEU A 304 -21.85 -29.09 -24.23
C LEU A 304 -20.58 -29.24 -25.09
N SER A 305 -20.44 -30.39 -25.74
CA SER A 305 -19.38 -30.61 -26.71
C SER A 305 -19.75 -29.91 -28.02
N ASP A 306 -18.79 -29.22 -28.64
CA ASP A 306 -18.96 -28.64 -29.96
C ASP A 306 -18.96 -29.72 -31.08
N ASP A 307 -18.59 -30.95 -30.75
CA ASP A 307 -18.71 -32.12 -31.64
C ASP A 307 -20.15 -32.67 -31.63
N PRO A 308 -20.88 -32.64 -32.77
CA PRO A 308 -22.24 -33.20 -32.88
C PRO A 308 -22.33 -34.71 -32.63
N GLY A 309 -21.21 -35.44 -32.68
CA GLY A 309 -21.13 -36.87 -32.38
C GLY A 309 -20.83 -37.21 -30.92
N ALA A 310 -20.48 -36.21 -30.09
CA ALA A 310 -20.14 -36.45 -28.69
C ALA A 310 -21.40 -36.72 -27.85
N ALA A 311 -21.44 -37.90 -27.23
CA ALA A 311 -22.61 -38.34 -26.47
C ALA A 311 -22.86 -37.46 -25.24
N THR A 312 -24.07 -36.90 -25.13
CA THR A 312 -24.57 -36.25 -23.92
C THR A 312 -24.38 -37.17 -22.70
N PRO A 313 -23.81 -36.69 -21.57
CA PRO A 313 -23.54 -37.52 -20.40
C PRO A 313 -24.73 -38.34 -19.92
N GLY A 314 -24.65 -39.66 -20.05
CA GLY A 314 -25.69 -40.60 -19.60
C GLY A 314 -25.65 -40.85 -18.09
N ARG A 315 -26.67 -41.55 -17.57
CA ARG A 315 -26.82 -41.88 -16.14
C ARG A 315 -25.57 -42.47 -15.48
N ALA A 316 -24.84 -43.34 -16.19
CA ALA A 316 -23.63 -43.98 -15.67
C ALA A 316 -22.46 -43.01 -15.48
N PHE A 317 -22.44 -41.89 -16.21
CA PHE A 317 -21.44 -40.85 -16.08
C PHE A 317 -21.67 -40.05 -14.79
N TYR A 318 -22.88 -39.50 -14.61
CA TYR A 318 -23.30 -38.81 -13.39
C TYR A 318 -23.23 -39.68 -12.12
N ALA A 319 -23.34 -41.01 -12.23
CA ALA A 319 -23.14 -41.91 -11.10
C ALA A 319 -21.71 -41.86 -10.53
N ASN A 320 -20.71 -41.48 -11.33
CA ASN A 320 -19.33 -41.28 -10.84
C ASN A 320 -19.19 -39.97 -10.05
N ASP A 321 -20.00 -38.96 -10.36
CA ASP A 321 -19.98 -37.65 -9.72
C ASP A 321 -20.58 -37.66 -8.30
N VAL A 322 -21.18 -38.76 -7.84
CA VAL A 322 -21.85 -38.84 -6.54
C VAL A 322 -20.95 -38.39 -5.37
N TYR A 323 -19.65 -38.72 -5.43
CA TYR A 323 -18.66 -38.29 -4.44
C TYR A 323 -18.35 -36.79 -4.51
N TYR A 324 -18.38 -36.20 -5.71
CA TYR A 324 -18.25 -34.76 -5.89
C TYR A 324 -19.50 -34.00 -5.42
N TRP A 325 -20.70 -34.51 -5.68
CA TRP A 325 -21.95 -33.93 -5.14
C TRP A 325 -22.00 -33.99 -3.61
N GLN A 326 -21.55 -35.09 -3.00
CA GLN A 326 -21.40 -35.21 -1.54
C GLN A 326 -20.35 -34.22 -1.01
N ALA A 327 -19.17 -34.16 -1.63
CA ALA A 327 -18.11 -33.22 -1.25
C ALA A 327 -18.54 -31.74 -1.35
N LEU A 328 -19.19 -31.36 -2.45
CA LEU A 328 -19.72 -30.02 -2.67
C LEU A 328 -20.81 -29.68 -1.64
N THR A 329 -21.66 -30.65 -1.28
CA THR A 329 -22.66 -30.48 -0.23
C THR A 329 -22.01 -30.20 1.13
N LEU A 330 -20.96 -30.95 1.51
CA LEU A 330 -20.22 -30.71 2.75
C LEU A 330 -19.56 -29.33 2.79
N VAL A 331 -18.92 -28.91 1.68
CA VAL A 331 -18.29 -27.58 1.56
C VAL A 331 -19.34 -26.46 1.64
N ARG A 332 -20.46 -26.58 0.93
CA ARG A 332 -21.56 -25.61 1.00
C ARG A 332 -22.20 -25.55 2.39
N GLN A 333 -22.38 -26.69 3.06
CA GLN A 333 -22.88 -26.74 4.45
C GLN A 333 -21.94 -26.02 5.42
N TYR A 334 -20.63 -26.19 5.29
CA TYR A 334 -19.64 -25.43 6.06
C TYR A 334 -19.77 -23.93 5.79
N ILE A 335 -19.76 -23.50 4.52
CA ILE A 335 -19.86 -22.09 4.13
C ILE A 335 -21.16 -21.45 4.65
N VAL A 336 -22.30 -22.13 4.52
CA VAL A 336 -23.60 -21.65 5.05
C VAL A 336 -23.56 -21.56 6.57
N LYS A 337 -23.04 -22.58 7.27
CA LYS A 337 -22.91 -22.56 8.74
C LYS A 337 -22.08 -21.38 9.23
N GLU A 338 -20.88 -21.18 8.68
CA GLU A 338 -19.98 -20.10 9.11
C GLU A 338 -20.52 -18.71 8.76
N THR A 339 -21.14 -18.55 7.58
CA THR A 339 -21.77 -17.26 7.21
C THR A 339 -23.02 -16.96 8.04
N MET A 340 -23.84 -17.96 8.37
CA MET A 340 -24.96 -17.81 9.31
C MET A 340 -24.52 -17.56 10.77
N ALA A 341 -23.35 -18.06 11.17
CA ALA A 341 -22.73 -17.74 12.45
C ALA A 341 -22.14 -16.32 12.51
N GLY A 342 -22.19 -15.57 11.39
CA GLY A 342 -21.65 -14.21 11.31
C GLY A 342 -20.13 -14.15 11.13
N HIS A 343 -19.47 -15.24 10.73
CA HIS A 343 -18.02 -15.28 10.49
C HIS A 343 -17.62 -14.76 9.08
N GLY A 344 -18.59 -14.36 8.25
CA GLY A 344 -18.37 -13.78 6.93
C GLY A 344 -18.05 -12.29 6.95
N TYR A 345 -18.50 -11.56 5.94
CA TYR A 345 -18.24 -10.12 5.73
C TYR A 345 -18.68 -9.22 6.89
N SER A 346 -19.62 -9.69 7.70
CA SER A 346 -20.18 -9.02 8.88
C SER A 346 -19.42 -9.27 10.18
N ALA A 347 -18.42 -10.16 10.18
CA ALA A 347 -17.60 -10.46 11.35
C ALA A 347 -16.79 -9.25 11.82
N GLY A 348 -16.40 -9.26 13.10
CA GLY A 348 -15.55 -8.21 13.68
C GLY A 348 -14.18 -8.08 13.00
N ASP A 349 -13.60 -9.20 12.53
CA ASP A 349 -12.37 -9.24 11.73
C ASP A 349 -12.61 -9.01 10.22
N GLY A 350 -13.82 -8.60 9.84
CA GLY A 350 -14.25 -8.43 8.45
C GLY A 350 -14.21 -9.72 7.63
N GLY A 351 -14.30 -10.89 8.28
CA GLY A 351 -14.27 -12.23 7.69
C GLY A 351 -12.86 -12.77 7.45
N SER A 352 -11.83 -12.10 7.96
CA SER A 352 -10.42 -12.43 7.70
C SER A 352 -10.10 -13.90 7.98
N MET A 353 -10.47 -14.42 9.16
CA MET A 353 -10.25 -15.81 9.54
C MET A 353 -10.99 -16.79 8.62
N PHE A 354 -12.26 -16.51 8.31
CA PHE A 354 -13.09 -17.35 7.43
C PHE A 354 -12.51 -17.45 6.01
N TYR A 355 -12.17 -16.32 5.38
CA TYR A 355 -11.60 -16.33 4.03
C TYR A 355 -10.18 -16.95 4.01
N ASN A 356 -9.36 -16.72 5.05
CA ASN A 356 -8.04 -17.36 5.15
C ASN A 356 -8.14 -18.88 5.31
N VAL A 357 -9.13 -19.39 6.05
CA VAL A 357 -9.41 -20.82 6.15
C VAL A 357 -9.77 -21.39 4.78
N ILE A 358 -10.66 -20.75 4.02
CA ILE A 358 -11.01 -21.21 2.67
C ILE A 358 -9.79 -21.15 1.73
N GLY A 359 -9.03 -20.05 1.74
CA GLY A 359 -7.84 -19.84 0.90
C GLY A 359 -6.70 -20.81 1.21
N THR A 360 -6.54 -21.21 2.48
CA THR A 360 -5.59 -22.26 2.88
C THR A 360 -6.02 -23.62 2.33
N GLY A 361 -7.31 -23.94 2.39
CA GLY A 361 -7.88 -25.19 1.88
C GLY A 361 -7.39 -26.44 2.63
N GLY A 362 -7.54 -27.61 2.01
CA GLY A 362 -7.09 -28.88 2.57
C GLY A 362 -7.67 -29.17 3.96
N GLY A 363 -6.80 -29.26 4.97
CA GLY A 363 -7.17 -29.59 6.35
C GLY A 363 -7.64 -28.42 7.23
N SER A 364 -7.74 -27.20 6.71
CA SER A 364 -8.13 -26.01 7.49
C SER A 364 -9.62 -25.98 7.88
N TYR A 365 -10.50 -26.57 7.07
CA TYR A 365 -11.92 -26.80 7.35
C TYR A 365 -12.37 -28.18 6.86
N ILE A 366 -13.44 -28.74 7.45
CA ILE A 366 -13.91 -30.11 7.20
C ILE A 366 -12.73 -31.10 7.29
N ARG A 367 -12.23 -31.25 8.51
CA ARG A 367 -11.04 -32.04 8.86
C ARG A 367 -11.37 -33.54 8.78
N ALA A 368 -10.33 -34.37 8.86
CA ALA A 368 -10.51 -35.83 8.92
C ALA A 368 -11.44 -36.26 10.06
N ALA A 369 -11.34 -35.65 11.24
CA ALA A 369 -12.23 -35.94 12.37
C ALA A 369 -13.71 -35.59 12.08
N ASP A 370 -13.95 -34.47 11.40
CA ASP A 370 -15.29 -34.01 11.03
C ASP A 370 -15.92 -34.98 9.98
N LEU A 371 -15.09 -35.54 9.08
CA LEU A 371 -15.49 -36.60 8.15
C LEU A 371 -15.76 -37.95 8.83
N GLU A 372 -14.95 -38.37 9.81
CA GLU A 372 -15.21 -39.62 10.53
C GLU A 372 -16.50 -39.54 11.37
N GLU A 373 -16.90 -38.36 11.86
CA GLU A 373 -18.23 -38.19 12.45
C GLU A 373 -19.35 -38.27 11.40
N TRP A 374 -19.16 -37.67 10.22
CA TRP A 374 -20.11 -37.78 9.12
C TRP A 374 -20.29 -39.23 8.64
N HIS A 375 -19.20 -40.01 8.58
CA HIS A 375 -19.24 -41.44 8.24
C HIS A 375 -19.98 -42.33 9.25
N LYS A 376 -20.23 -41.86 10.48
CA LYS A 376 -21.12 -42.57 11.43
C LYS A 376 -22.60 -42.43 11.06
N LYS A 377 -22.95 -41.38 10.32
CA LYS A 377 -24.32 -41.06 9.86
C LYS A 377 -24.55 -41.63 8.45
N PHE A 378 -23.51 -41.71 7.64
CA PHE A 378 -23.52 -42.23 6.28
C PHE A 378 -22.40 -43.28 6.11
N ASP A 379 -22.73 -44.55 6.33
CA ASP A 379 -21.75 -45.63 6.23
C ASP A 379 -21.31 -45.88 4.79
N MET A 380 -20.04 -46.25 4.62
CA MET A 380 -19.36 -46.36 3.33
C MET A 380 -18.22 -47.36 3.41
N THR A 381 -18.03 -48.12 2.32
CA THR A 381 -16.81 -48.93 2.12
C THR A 381 -15.55 -48.06 2.23
N ALA A 382 -14.43 -48.64 2.67
CA ALA A 382 -13.15 -47.93 2.76
C ALA A 382 -12.74 -47.23 1.45
N LYS A 383 -13.02 -47.87 0.30
CA LYS A 383 -12.80 -47.28 -1.04
C LYS A 383 -13.72 -46.07 -1.28
N GLY A 384 -14.98 -46.13 -0.86
CA GLY A 384 -15.92 -45.00 -0.92
C GLY A 384 -15.50 -43.83 -0.03
N LYS A 385 -15.06 -44.10 1.20
CA LYS A 385 -14.50 -43.07 2.12
C LYS A 385 -13.30 -42.36 1.49
N GLN A 386 -12.38 -43.11 0.88
CA GLN A 386 -11.23 -42.51 0.20
C GLN A 386 -11.66 -41.68 -1.02
N ARG A 387 -12.57 -42.17 -1.87
CA ARG A 387 -13.09 -41.40 -3.02
C ARG A 387 -13.76 -40.10 -2.60
N LEU A 388 -14.57 -40.10 -1.53
CA LEU A 388 -15.15 -38.87 -0.99
C LEU A 388 -14.07 -37.89 -0.53
N ARG A 389 -13.04 -38.38 0.17
CA ARG A 389 -11.90 -37.56 0.63
C ARG A 389 -11.12 -36.95 -0.54
N ASP A 390 -10.87 -37.72 -1.60
CA ASP A 390 -10.22 -37.25 -2.82
C ASP A 390 -11.06 -36.15 -3.48
N SER A 391 -12.35 -36.41 -3.74
CA SER A 391 -13.29 -35.43 -4.30
C SER A 391 -13.37 -34.16 -3.44
N LEU A 392 -13.42 -34.29 -2.11
CA LEU A 392 -13.44 -33.15 -1.20
C LEU A 392 -12.18 -32.28 -1.31
N ASN A 393 -11.01 -32.90 -1.41
CA ASN A 393 -9.77 -32.14 -1.59
C ASN A 393 -9.78 -31.38 -2.92
N THR A 394 -10.24 -31.98 -4.01
CA THR A 394 -10.43 -31.29 -5.30
C THR A 394 -11.41 -30.11 -5.18
N VAL A 395 -12.60 -30.29 -4.59
CA VAL A 395 -13.57 -29.21 -4.38
C VAL A 395 -12.95 -28.06 -3.56
N LYS A 396 -12.24 -28.37 -2.48
CA LYS A 396 -11.58 -27.38 -1.62
C LYS A 396 -10.47 -26.62 -2.36
N GLU A 397 -9.68 -27.30 -3.19
CA GLU A 397 -8.59 -26.68 -3.95
C GLU A 397 -9.14 -25.72 -5.00
N GLU A 398 -10.16 -26.14 -5.76
CA GLU A 398 -10.81 -25.25 -6.73
C GLU A 398 -11.52 -24.06 -6.05
N MET A 399 -12.11 -24.26 -4.86
CA MET A 399 -12.79 -23.21 -4.09
C MET A 399 -11.86 -22.05 -3.69
N LYS A 400 -10.54 -22.28 -3.55
CA LYS A 400 -9.55 -21.22 -3.29
C LYS A 400 -9.62 -20.10 -4.33
N SER A 401 -9.91 -20.44 -5.59
CA SER A 401 -10.02 -19.46 -6.69
C SER A 401 -11.13 -18.43 -6.48
N VAL A 402 -12.16 -18.75 -5.67
CA VAL A 402 -13.27 -17.85 -5.35
C VAL A 402 -12.85 -16.74 -4.38
N VAL A 403 -11.97 -17.05 -3.42
CA VAL A 403 -11.45 -16.08 -2.42
C VAL A 403 -10.09 -15.50 -2.77
N ALA A 404 -9.45 -15.95 -3.86
CA ALA A 404 -8.07 -15.61 -4.22
C ALA A 404 -7.81 -14.09 -4.25
N GLU A 405 -8.77 -13.27 -4.67
CA GLU A 405 -8.65 -11.81 -4.69
C GLU A 405 -8.50 -11.18 -3.29
N LEU A 406 -9.10 -11.79 -2.26
CA LEU A 406 -9.00 -11.35 -0.86
C LEU A 406 -7.65 -11.75 -0.23
N MET A 407 -6.99 -12.76 -0.80
CA MET A 407 -5.70 -13.29 -0.31
C MET A 407 -4.49 -12.51 -0.87
N ILE A 408 -4.71 -11.56 -1.78
CA ILE A 408 -3.65 -10.67 -2.29
C ILE A 408 -3.21 -9.74 -1.15
N SER A 409 -1.96 -9.84 -0.72
CA SER A 409 -1.39 -8.84 0.19
C SER A 409 -0.85 -7.64 -0.59
N ARG A 410 -1.39 -6.45 -0.31
CA ARG A 410 -0.92 -5.17 -0.87
C ARG A 410 -0.16 -4.30 0.13
N THR A 411 0.01 -4.76 1.36
CA THR A 411 0.94 -4.15 2.32
C THR A 411 2.34 -4.74 2.14
N ASN A 412 3.34 -3.88 2.18
CA ASN A 412 4.76 -4.24 2.24
C ASN A 412 5.23 -4.52 3.68
N ILE A 413 4.34 -4.36 4.66
CA ILE A 413 4.69 -4.39 6.08
C ILE A 413 4.41 -5.79 6.68
N PRO A 414 5.39 -6.45 7.31
CA PRO A 414 5.15 -7.68 8.07
C PRO A 414 4.33 -7.37 9.33
N ARG A 415 3.35 -8.23 9.66
CA ARG A 415 2.54 -8.10 10.87
C ARG A 415 3.39 -8.21 12.14
N LEU A 416 3.01 -7.48 13.18
CA LEU A 416 3.63 -7.64 14.50
C LEU A 416 3.19 -8.95 15.17
N PRO A 417 4.00 -9.52 16.08
CA PRO A 417 3.54 -10.57 16.98
C PRO A 417 2.34 -10.09 17.79
N GLY A 418 1.22 -10.81 17.72
CA GLY A 418 -0.03 -10.44 18.40
C GLY A 418 -0.87 -9.37 17.68
N ASP A 419 -0.53 -8.99 16.45
CA ASP A 419 -1.36 -8.09 15.62
C ASP A 419 -2.69 -8.75 15.22
N TYR A 420 -3.71 -7.93 14.95
CA TYR A 420 -5.05 -8.39 14.60
C TYR A 420 -5.08 -9.14 13.25
N PRO A 421 -5.97 -10.13 13.07
CA PRO A 421 -6.23 -10.71 11.76
C PRO A 421 -7.08 -9.75 10.91
N TYR A 422 -6.53 -9.26 9.80
CA TYR A 422 -7.27 -8.49 8.79
C TYR A 422 -6.87 -8.88 7.37
N LEU A 423 -7.65 -8.43 6.38
CA LEU A 423 -7.35 -8.62 4.95
C LEU A 423 -6.61 -7.39 4.40
N THR A 424 -5.56 -7.62 3.61
CA THR A 424 -4.65 -6.58 3.08
C THR A 424 -4.81 -6.34 1.57
N PHE A 425 -5.93 -6.77 0.98
CA PHE A 425 -6.23 -6.68 -0.45
C PHE A 425 -6.65 -5.29 -0.96
N THR A 426 -6.76 -4.30 -0.07
CA THR A 426 -7.14 -2.93 -0.39
C THR A 426 -6.16 -2.29 -1.38
N GLU A 427 -6.63 -1.86 -2.53
CA GLU A 427 -5.86 -1.08 -3.51
C GLU A 427 -6.30 0.38 -3.48
N PHE A 428 -5.38 1.34 -3.35
CA PHE A 428 -5.66 2.76 -3.56
C PHE A 428 -4.95 3.23 -4.83
N LYS A 429 -5.72 3.60 -5.85
CA LYS A 429 -5.20 4.13 -7.11
C LYS A 429 -4.73 5.58 -6.96
N ASP A 430 -4.00 6.10 -7.93
CA ASP A 430 -3.47 7.47 -7.86
C ASP A 430 -4.60 8.52 -7.86
N GLU A 431 -5.74 8.23 -8.51
CA GLU A 431 -6.92 9.10 -8.53
C GLU A 431 -7.67 9.13 -7.19
N GLU A 432 -7.38 8.20 -6.27
CA GLU A 432 -7.96 8.15 -4.92
C GLU A 432 -7.10 8.87 -3.87
N LEU A 433 -5.95 9.43 -4.26
CA LEU A 433 -5.07 10.16 -3.34
C LEU A 433 -5.62 11.56 -3.06
N PRO A 434 -5.67 12.04 -1.79
CA PRO A 434 -6.23 13.35 -1.43
C PRO A 434 -5.63 14.57 -2.13
N TRP A 435 -4.40 14.45 -2.62
CA TRP A 435 -3.69 15.51 -3.36
C TRP A 435 -3.67 15.29 -4.88
N TYR A 436 -4.42 14.31 -5.40
CA TYR A 436 -4.53 14.07 -6.83
C TYR A 436 -5.13 15.30 -7.53
N THR A 437 -4.43 15.79 -8.56
CA THR A 437 -4.88 16.88 -9.41
C THR A 437 -4.85 16.38 -10.85
N ALA A 438 -6.00 16.31 -11.51
CA ALA A 438 -6.15 15.69 -12.83
C ALA A 438 -5.24 16.30 -13.93
N GLN A 439 -4.74 17.51 -13.72
CA GLN A 439 -3.79 18.19 -14.62
C GLN A 439 -2.41 17.51 -14.68
N ASN A 440 -1.98 16.77 -13.65
CA ASN A 440 -0.63 16.19 -13.57
C ASN A 440 -0.35 15.09 -14.62
N LEU A 441 -1.40 14.49 -15.21
CA LEU A 441 -1.30 13.51 -16.30
C LEU A 441 -1.50 14.12 -17.71
N GLY A 442 -1.86 15.40 -17.79
CA GLY A 442 -2.17 16.09 -19.05
C GLY A 442 -0.97 16.34 -19.98
N ILE A 443 0.27 16.16 -19.49
CA ILE A 443 1.49 16.50 -20.24
C ILE A 443 1.88 15.40 -21.25
N ASN A 444 1.40 14.15 -21.09
CA ASN A 444 1.71 13.02 -21.98
C ASN A 444 0.54 12.53 -22.85
N ARG A 445 -0.36 13.44 -23.24
CA ARG A 445 -1.21 13.26 -24.44
C ARG A 445 -1.10 14.43 -25.41
N ARG A 446 0.13 14.72 -25.84
CA ARG A 446 0.31 15.39 -27.14
C ARG A 446 -0.14 14.42 -28.21
N ALA A 447 -1.28 14.69 -28.84
CA ALA A 447 -1.77 13.91 -29.98
C ALA A 447 -0.66 13.80 -31.05
N PRO A 448 -0.60 12.69 -31.82
CA PRO A 448 0.35 12.56 -32.90
C PRO A 448 0.21 13.76 -33.83
N VAL A 449 1.29 14.53 -33.98
CA VAL A 449 1.33 15.65 -34.92
C VAL A 449 1.10 15.06 -36.31
N GLY A 450 -0.01 15.45 -36.93
CA GLY A 450 -0.38 14.93 -38.24
C GLY A 450 0.71 15.21 -39.26
N LEU A 451 1.11 14.19 -40.04
CA LEU A 451 1.97 14.40 -41.18
C LEU A 451 1.25 15.30 -42.19
N ALA A 452 1.73 16.53 -42.34
CA ALA A 452 1.43 17.32 -43.51
C ALA A 452 2.13 16.71 -44.74
N ARG A 453 1.36 16.28 -45.74
CA ARG A 453 1.93 16.01 -47.08
C ARG A 453 0.95 16.32 -48.22
N ASN A 454 1.01 17.59 -48.64
CA ASN A 454 0.67 18.22 -49.92
C ASN A 454 -0.61 17.87 -50.73
N PRO A 455 -1.19 18.88 -51.43
CA PRO A 455 -2.39 18.72 -52.24
C PRO A 455 -2.08 18.19 -53.66
N GLY A 456 -3.03 17.47 -54.27
CA GLY A 456 -2.91 17.04 -55.66
C GLY A 456 -4.13 16.29 -56.23
N ARG A 457 -5.06 17.05 -56.84
CA ARG A 457 -6.04 16.66 -57.89
C ARG A 457 -6.95 15.41 -57.68
N GLY A 458 -8.27 15.65 -57.79
CA GLY A 458 -9.01 15.14 -58.95
C GLY A 458 -10.26 14.25 -58.72
N SER A 459 -11.42 14.78 -59.15
CA SER A 459 -12.71 14.12 -59.48
C SER A 459 -13.54 13.37 -58.42
N GLU A 460 -14.74 13.94 -58.22
CA GLU A 460 -16.06 13.29 -58.33
C GLU A 460 -16.45 12.10 -57.42
N GLY A 461 -17.33 12.42 -56.45
CA GLY A 461 -18.77 12.13 -56.60
C GLY A 461 -19.29 10.72 -56.28
N GLY A 462 -20.30 10.63 -55.38
CA GLY A 462 -21.16 9.45 -55.28
C GLY A 462 -21.69 9.16 -53.87
N LEU A 463 -23.02 9.17 -53.70
CA LEU A 463 -23.74 8.70 -52.50
C LEU A 463 -24.04 7.18 -52.57
N PHE A 464 -24.57 6.67 -51.44
CA PHE A 464 -25.39 5.45 -51.26
C PHE A 464 -24.74 4.07 -50.96
N VAL A 465 -24.86 3.69 -49.68
CA VAL A 465 -25.61 2.53 -49.13
C VAL A 465 -25.45 1.14 -49.78
N ALA A 466 -24.93 0.22 -48.95
CA ALA A 466 -25.24 -1.22 -48.75
C ALA A 466 -25.57 -2.15 -49.94
N GLN A 467 -24.87 -3.29 -50.00
CA GLN A 467 -25.39 -4.62 -49.59
C GLN A 467 -24.31 -5.72 -49.74
N ASN A 468 -24.42 -6.80 -48.97
CA ASN A 468 -23.71 -8.07 -49.24
C ASN A 468 -24.33 -8.75 -50.47
N PRO A 469 -23.57 -9.59 -51.20
CA PRO A 469 -24.01 -10.98 -51.27
C PRO A 469 -22.89 -12.04 -51.20
N THR A 470 -23.35 -13.29 -51.05
CA THR A 470 -22.61 -14.55 -50.88
C THR A 470 -21.86 -15.08 -52.12
N SER A 471 -20.99 -16.07 -51.86
CA SER A 471 -20.05 -16.81 -52.74
C SER A 471 -20.63 -17.47 -54.01
N PRO A 472 -19.76 -18.01 -54.91
CA PRO A 472 -19.59 -19.48 -54.90
C PRO A 472 -18.21 -20.11 -55.27
N VAL A 473 -17.92 -21.20 -54.56
CA VAL A 473 -17.25 -22.50 -54.87
C VAL A 473 -16.53 -22.77 -56.23
N SER A 474 -15.35 -23.42 -56.13
CA SER A 474 -14.85 -24.51 -57.01
C SER A 474 -13.95 -25.47 -56.17
N SER A 475 -14.30 -26.75 -55.92
CA SER A 475 -14.11 -27.99 -56.72
C SER A 475 -12.63 -28.44 -56.91
N THR A 476 -12.04 -29.28 -56.02
CA THR A 476 -11.91 -30.78 -56.07
C THR A 476 -10.77 -31.34 -56.96
N PRO A 477 -10.40 -32.65 -56.95
CA PRO A 477 -10.20 -33.63 -55.84
C PRO A 477 -8.95 -34.56 -55.99
N THR A 478 -8.61 -35.37 -54.97
CA THR A 478 -8.18 -36.82 -55.00
C THR A 478 -7.55 -37.23 -53.65
N GLY A 479 -7.66 -38.46 -53.12
CA GLY A 479 -8.47 -39.63 -53.52
C GLY A 479 -8.27 -40.86 -52.59
N ALA A 480 -9.19 -41.84 -52.70
CA ALA A 480 -9.13 -43.26 -52.28
C ALA A 480 -9.00 -43.70 -50.79
N ILE A 481 -10.01 -44.47 -50.35
CA ILE A 481 -9.96 -45.56 -49.33
C ILE A 481 -10.25 -46.88 -50.09
N PRO A 482 -9.79 -48.09 -49.65
CA PRO A 482 -10.69 -49.04 -48.94
C PRO A 482 -9.99 -49.91 -47.85
N GLN A 483 -10.54 -50.08 -46.64
CA GLN A 483 -11.47 -51.13 -46.13
C GLN A 483 -10.92 -52.54 -45.78
N SER A 484 -11.40 -53.09 -44.63
CA SER A 484 -11.45 -54.52 -44.22
C SER A 484 -10.08 -55.18 -43.87
N SER A 485 -9.90 -56.31 -43.13
CA SER A 485 -10.68 -57.19 -42.21
C SER A 485 -9.68 -58.25 -41.62
N SER A 486 -9.90 -59.08 -40.58
CA SER A 486 -10.79 -59.12 -39.38
C SER A 486 -10.34 -60.29 -38.44
N LEU A 487 -11.11 -60.59 -37.37
CA LEU A 487 -11.19 -61.87 -36.61
C LEU A 487 -10.11 -62.32 -35.58
N SER A 488 -10.66 -62.87 -34.47
CA SER A 488 -10.21 -64.05 -33.69
C SER A 488 -9.18 -63.95 -32.55
N GLY A 489 -9.52 -64.52 -31.37
CA GLY A 489 -8.58 -65.38 -30.64
C GLY A 489 -8.30 -65.14 -29.13
N SER A 490 -9.29 -65.35 -28.25
CA SER A 490 -9.03 -65.87 -26.88
C SER A 490 -8.63 -67.37 -26.98
N PRO A 491 -8.07 -68.12 -25.97
CA PRO A 491 -8.37 -67.97 -24.53
C PRO A 491 -7.34 -68.48 -23.48
N MET A 492 -7.82 -68.59 -22.23
CA MET A 492 -7.38 -69.48 -21.11
C MET A 492 -6.13 -69.15 -20.29
N SER A 493 -6.37 -68.90 -18.99
CA SER A 493 -5.55 -69.40 -17.88
C SER A 493 -6.42 -69.54 -16.64
N GLY A 494 -6.56 -70.77 -16.14
CA GLY A 494 -7.13 -71.08 -14.83
C GLY A 494 -6.14 -71.93 -14.04
N GLY A 495 -6.00 -71.68 -12.74
CA GLY A 495 -5.06 -72.42 -11.90
C GLY A 495 -5.10 -71.96 -10.45
N LYS A 496 -5.59 -72.83 -9.58
CA LYS A 496 -5.61 -72.62 -8.11
C LYS A 496 -4.20 -72.75 -7.54
N HIS A 497 -3.91 -72.09 -6.42
CA HIS A 497 -3.42 -72.83 -5.25
C HIS A 497 -3.66 -72.07 -3.93
N SER A 498 -4.06 -72.83 -2.92
CA SER A 498 -4.27 -72.38 -1.54
C SER A 498 -3.01 -72.64 -0.71
N THR A 499 -2.81 -71.88 0.37
CA THR A 499 -2.04 -72.35 1.53
C THR A 499 -2.62 -71.81 2.83
N GLU A 500 -2.58 -72.63 3.88
CA GLU A 500 -3.29 -72.40 5.15
C GLU A 500 -2.50 -71.57 6.17
N ALA A 501 -3.17 -71.26 7.27
CA ALA A 501 -2.65 -70.48 8.39
C ALA A 501 -1.91 -71.33 9.44
N SER A 502 -1.16 -70.66 10.32
CA SER A 502 -1.38 -70.66 11.80
C SER A 502 -0.09 -70.62 12.62
N GLN A 503 -0.26 -70.23 13.90
CA GLN A 503 0.69 -70.16 15.01
C GLN A 503 1.67 -68.95 14.99
N GLY A 504 2.01 -68.33 16.14
CA GLY A 504 1.73 -68.70 17.54
C GLY A 504 1.35 -67.54 18.46
N ALA A 505 0.91 -67.88 19.67
CA ALA A 505 0.41 -66.93 20.68
C ALA A 505 1.44 -66.62 21.77
N SER A 506 1.26 -65.50 22.50
CA SER A 506 1.46 -65.49 23.97
C SER A 506 0.92 -64.27 24.74
N LYS A 507 0.13 -64.60 25.78
CA LYS A 507 0.11 -64.02 27.14
C LYS A 507 -0.18 -62.51 27.36
N LYS A 508 -1.39 -62.27 27.89
CA LYS A 508 -1.69 -61.23 28.90
C LYS A 508 -0.96 -61.52 30.22
N PRO A 509 -0.88 -60.53 31.12
CA PRO A 509 -1.49 -60.71 32.44
C PRO A 509 -2.56 -59.63 32.75
N ARG A 510 -3.30 -59.82 33.86
CA ARG A 510 -4.46 -59.03 34.28
C ARG A 510 -4.11 -58.13 35.48
N LEU A 511 -4.62 -56.90 35.44
CA LEU A 511 -5.24 -56.13 36.54
C LEU A 511 -4.56 -56.10 37.92
N SER A 512 -4.08 -54.90 38.27
CA SER A 512 -4.50 -54.16 39.46
C SER A 512 -4.45 -52.66 39.15
#